data_AF-A0A2M7YVD0-F1
#
_entry.id   AF-A0A2M7YVD0-F1
#
_cell.length_a   1.000
_cell.length_b   1.000
_cell.length_c   1.000
_cell.angle_alpha   90.00
_cell.angle_beta   90.00
_cell.angle_gamma   90.00
#
_symmetry.space_group_name_H-M   'P 1'
#
loop_
_entity.id
_entity.type
_entity.pdbx_description
1 polymer ?
#
loop_
_entity_poly.entity_id
_entity_poly.type
_entity_poly.pdbx_seq_one_letter_code
_entity_poly.pdbx_strand_id
1 'polypeptide(L)'
;MKFPTLICLAALAGIPMLDGCSSGDTGGKPTEPPLLATPEIMAEPEFTAGTTNEVEWVDAGSDGYQVQQSTAPDFSVITGESDRITGTRYTFSNLEHGATYYYRVRVVDVAGNTGLWSDTRVSTQDARPPVTCIASLDADQTSLTFTLELSAEDDLSGVGEIDLWYAANGGELRHQGAFPPGPVTFTAAEQGTFGFFTTAADTAGNRSEIPVTAQATTRVPEPIIITDVTGEDFDITNAVLKHNMAQAYWQFGLGRRAIKPIINPMMLEPGSVGYPDENSIADVIGVNFQGDARAYMIRNLNSREVVDDLVGEQHLAATY
;
A
#
# COMPACT_ATOMS: atom_id res chain seq x y z
N MET A 1 -52.59 69.29 -36.15
CA MET A 1 -51.75 70.31 -36.92
C MET A 1 -51.00 69.63 -38.06
N LYS A 2 -51.82 69.14 -39.08
CA LYS A 2 -52.11 69.42 -40.51
C LYS A 2 -50.91 70.10 -41.19
N PHE A 3 -50.13 69.30 -42.02
CA PHE A 3 -49.33 69.17 -43.26
C PHE A 3 -49.17 70.51 -43.97
N PRO A 4 -48.10 70.65 -44.97
CA PRO A 4 -48.21 70.07 -46.32
C PRO A 4 -46.88 70.09 -47.06
N THR A 5 -46.65 68.97 -47.75
CA THR A 5 -46.34 68.57 -49.14
C THR A 5 -46.64 69.70 -50.12
N LEU A 6 -45.54 70.26 -50.79
CA LEU A 6 -45.52 70.89 -52.13
C LEU A 6 -44.40 70.27 -52.97
N ILE A 7 -44.85 69.51 -53.99
CA ILE A 7 -44.91 69.25 -55.44
C ILE A 7 -44.38 70.47 -56.22
N CYS A 8 -43.20 70.39 -56.83
CA CYS A 8 -42.92 71.08 -58.12
C CYS A 8 -42.32 70.07 -59.10
N LEU A 9 -43.10 69.72 -60.20
CA LEU A 9 -43.15 69.41 -61.64
C LEU A 9 -42.42 70.47 -62.48
N ALA A 10 -41.33 70.10 -63.21
CA ALA A 10 -41.21 70.52 -64.63
C ALA A 10 -40.21 69.59 -65.34
N ALA A 11 -40.68 68.79 -66.36
CA ALA A 11 -40.75 68.72 -67.83
C ALA A 11 -39.45 68.11 -68.40
N LEU A 12 -39.57 66.94 -69.03
CA LEU A 12 -39.25 66.05 -70.16
C LEU A 12 -38.50 66.80 -71.26
N ALA A 13 -37.24 66.33 -71.65
CA ALA A 13 -36.96 66.04 -73.08
C ALA A 13 -35.55 65.46 -73.21
N GLY A 14 -35.41 64.13 -73.57
CA GLY A 14 -34.98 63.61 -74.89
C GLY A 14 -33.56 63.06 -74.83
N ILE A 15 -33.32 61.78 -74.72
CA ILE A 15 -32.53 60.62 -75.15
C ILE A 15 -31.30 61.07 -75.92
N PRO A 16 -30.05 60.24 -76.05
CA PRO A 16 -29.66 58.84 -75.90
C PRO A 16 -28.18 58.67 -75.54
N MET A 17 -27.97 57.73 -74.58
CA MET A 17 -27.16 56.50 -74.43
C MET A 17 -25.83 56.65 -75.17
N LEU A 18 -24.77 56.87 -74.25
CA LEU A 18 -23.49 56.18 -74.53
C LEU A 18 -22.61 56.20 -73.27
N ASP A 19 -22.59 55.09 -72.53
CA ASP A 19 -21.54 54.10 -72.17
C ASP A 19 -20.50 54.75 -71.24
N GLY A 20 -20.65 54.45 -69.88
CA GLY A 20 -19.41 53.92 -69.25
C GLY A 20 -19.09 54.70 -67.96
N CYS A 21 -19.50 54.15 -66.77
CA CYS A 21 -18.62 53.73 -65.65
C CYS A 21 -19.46 53.63 -64.37
N SER A 22 -20.13 52.42 -64.15
CA SER A 22 -20.56 51.69 -62.94
C SER A 22 -19.46 51.67 -61.87
N SER A 23 -19.28 52.68 -61.00
CA SER A 23 -18.65 52.36 -59.69
C SER A 23 -19.71 51.80 -58.71
N GLY A 24 -20.02 50.50 -58.93
CA GLY A 24 -20.68 49.55 -58.00
C GLY A 24 -19.85 49.32 -56.73
N ASP A 25 -19.76 50.26 -55.82
CA ASP A 25 -19.66 50.04 -54.37
C ASP A 25 -20.46 48.81 -53.93
N THR A 26 -19.88 47.55 -54.12
CA THR A 26 -20.31 46.32 -53.41
C THR A 26 -19.75 46.31 -51.99
N GLY A 27 -20.12 47.18 -51.11
CA GLY A 27 -20.06 46.95 -49.65
C GLY A 27 -20.22 45.47 -49.29
N GLY A 28 -19.17 44.53 -49.67
CA GLY A 28 -18.86 43.21 -49.08
C GLY A 28 -19.10 43.19 -47.56
N LYS A 29 -20.32 42.90 -47.08
CA LYS A 29 -20.51 42.43 -45.70
C LYS A 29 -19.20 41.89 -45.10
N PRO A 30 -18.48 42.62 -44.14
CA PRO A 30 -17.26 42.01 -43.58
C PRO A 30 -17.44 40.51 -43.32
N THR A 31 -17.06 39.59 -44.23
CA THR A 31 -16.93 38.13 -43.95
C THR A 31 -16.30 37.91 -42.57
N GLU A 32 -17.22 37.71 -41.54
CA GLU A 32 -16.80 37.25 -40.21
C GLU A 32 -15.60 36.28 -40.32
N PRO A 33 -14.41 36.72 -39.79
CA PRO A 33 -13.24 35.84 -39.76
C PRO A 33 -13.62 34.40 -39.37
N PRO A 34 -13.03 33.36 -40.11
CA PRO A 34 -13.35 31.97 -39.76
C PRO A 34 -13.11 31.68 -38.27
N LEU A 35 -14.23 31.25 -37.55
CA LEU A 35 -14.09 30.82 -36.16
C LEU A 35 -13.12 29.64 -36.05
N LEU A 36 -12.05 29.88 -35.17
CA LEU A 36 -11.08 28.78 -34.98
C LEU A 36 -11.72 27.62 -34.21
N ALA A 37 -11.33 26.33 -34.69
CA ALA A 37 -11.90 25.12 -34.02
C ALA A 37 -11.48 25.06 -32.55
N THR A 38 -12.38 24.47 -31.73
CA THR A 38 -12.08 24.26 -30.30
C THR A 38 -11.37 22.91 -30.11
N PRO A 39 -10.14 23.00 -29.48
CA PRO A 39 -9.45 21.72 -29.25
C PRO A 39 -10.18 20.85 -28.23
N GLU A 40 -9.94 19.48 -28.42
CA GLU A 40 -10.46 18.52 -27.40
C GLU A 40 -9.31 18.05 -26.49
N ILE A 41 -9.46 18.49 -25.20
CA ILE A 41 -8.39 18.10 -24.25
C ILE A 41 -8.71 16.72 -23.67
N MET A 42 -7.65 15.83 -23.63
CA MET A 42 -7.85 14.45 -23.14
C MET A 42 -8.14 14.44 -21.64
N ALA A 43 -8.90 13.38 -21.26
CA ALA A 43 -9.25 13.25 -19.82
C ALA A 43 -7.99 13.03 -18.97
N GLU A 44 -8.16 13.56 -17.68
CA GLU A 44 -7.07 13.33 -16.71
C GLU A 44 -7.53 12.33 -15.65
N PRO A 45 -6.51 11.52 -15.21
CA PRO A 45 -6.92 10.69 -14.07
C PRO A 45 -7.30 11.55 -12.85
N GLU A 46 -7.99 10.84 -11.96
CA GLU A 46 -8.38 11.59 -10.74
C GLU A 46 -7.15 12.07 -9.97
N PHE A 47 -6.05 11.21 -9.87
CA PHE A 47 -4.80 11.60 -9.19
C PHE A 47 -3.62 11.42 -10.17
N THR A 48 -2.71 12.40 -10.19
CA THR A 48 -1.49 12.29 -11.01
C THR A 48 -0.26 12.28 -10.09
N ALA A 49 0.71 11.36 -10.39
CA ALA A 49 1.88 11.16 -9.51
C ALA A 49 2.92 12.27 -9.74
N GLY A 50 3.66 12.53 -8.68
CA GLY A 50 4.81 13.45 -8.79
C GLY A 50 4.37 14.92 -8.69
N THR A 51 5.34 15.70 -9.22
CA THR A 51 5.07 17.15 -9.09
C THR A 51 4.92 17.77 -10.48
N THR A 52 4.75 16.88 -11.45
CA THR A 52 4.45 17.37 -12.81
C THR A 52 3.18 16.70 -13.33
N ASN A 53 2.59 17.41 -14.34
CA ASN A 53 1.42 16.81 -15.02
C ASN A 53 1.42 17.22 -16.49
N GLU A 54 1.43 16.16 -17.31
CA GLU A 54 1.35 16.41 -18.77
C GLU A 54 -0.09 16.30 -19.27
N VAL A 55 -0.47 17.32 -20.00
CA VAL A 55 -1.84 17.30 -20.56
C VAL A 55 -1.72 17.20 -22.08
N GLU A 56 -2.70 16.47 -22.60
CA GLU A 56 -2.67 16.26 -24.06
C GLU A 56 -4.05 16.58 -24.66
N TRP A 57 -3.92 16.96 -25.94
CA TRP A 57 -5.21 17.25 -26.61
C TRP A 57 -5.12 16.82 -28.07
N VAL A 58 -6.37 16.75 -28.70
CA VAL A 58 -6.42 16.35 -30.12
C VAL A 58 -6.13 17.58 -31.00
N ASP A 59 -5.34 17.27 -32.08
CA ASP A 59 -4.98 18.38 -33.01
C ASP A 59 -6.26 18.95 -33.67
N ALA A 60 -6.42 20.27 -33.54
CA ALA A 60 -7.64 20.90 -34.09
C ALA A 60 -7.33 21.69 -35.36
N GLY A 61 -6.17 21.33 -36.06
CA GLY A 61 -5.85 21.96 -37.36
C GLY A 61 -5.44 23.43 -37.21
N SER A 62 -4.70 23.82 -36.05
CA SER A 62 -4.32 25.25 -35.85
C SER A 62 -2.79 25.36 -35.85
N ASP A 63 -2.35 26.66 -35.92
CA ASP A 63 -0.90 26.97 -35.99
C ASP A 63 -0.26 26.94 -34.60
N GLY A 64 -1.17 26.89 -33.59
CA GLY A 64 -0.56 26.79 -32.25
C GLY A 64 -1.65 26.70 -31.18
N TYR A 65 -1.13 26.40 -29.96
CA TYR A 65 -2.04 26.27 -28.82
C TYR A 65 -1.50 27.02 -27.60
N GLN A 66 -2.49 27.45 -26.85
CA GLN A 66 -2.17 27.98 -25.51
C GLN A 66 -2.90 27.16 -24.44
N VAL A 67 -2.13 26.83 -23.37
CA VAL A 67 -2.73 25.95 -22.33
C VAL A 67 -2.55 26.63 -20.97
N GLN A 68 -3.70 26.39 -20.18
CA GLN A 68 -3.64 27.05 -18.86
C GLN A 68 -3.90 26.02 -17.75
N GLN A 69 -3.28 26.37 -16.66
CA GLN A 69 -3.53 25.65 -15.39
C GLN A 69 -4.03 26.63 -14.32
N SER A 70 -5.07 26.13 -13.59
CA SER A 70 -5.65 27.01 -12.55
C SER A 70 -5.97 26.18 -11.30
N THR A 71 -6.01 26.89 -10.14
CA THR A 71 -6.49 26.20 -8.92
C THR A 71 -7.97 26.53 -8.67
N ALA A 72 -8.53 27.35 -9.58
CA ALA A 72 -9.97 27.66 -9.47
C ALA A 72 -10.68 27.11 -10.72
N PRO A 73 -11.80 26.44 -10.48
CA PRO A 73 -12.47 25.77 -11.62
C PRO A 73 -12.94 26.78 -12.67
N ASP A 74 -13.14 28.04 -12.25
CA ASP A 74 -13.60 29.02 -13.26
C ASP A 74 -12.41 29.81 -13.84
N PHE A 75 -11.25 29.31 -13.50
CA PHE A 75 -9.97 29.86 -14.01
C PHE A 75 -9.80 31.32 -13.60
N SER A 76 -10.30 31.76 -12.41
CA SER A 76 -10.08 33.12 -11.86
C SER A 76 -8.70 33.25 -11.22
N VAL A 77 -8.09 32.03 -11.06
CA VAL A 77 -6.71 32.03 -10.52
C VAL A 77 -5.83 31.18 -11.44
N ILE A 78 -5.04 31.88 -12.23
CA ILE A 78 -4.17 31.13 -13.18
C ILE A 78 -2.80 30.94 -12.52
N THR A 79 -2.44 29.71 -12.42
CA THR A 79 -1.15 29.44 -11.73
C THR A 79 -0.13 28.88 -12.73
N GLY A 80 -0.57 28.61 -13.95
CA GLY A 80 0.37 28.20 -15.02
C GLY A 80 -0.26 28.48 -16.40
N GLU A 81 0.71 28.84 -17.27
CA GLU A 81 0.26 29.09 -18.66
C GLU A 81 1.46 28.96 -19.61
N SER A 82 1.09 28.39 -20.72
CA SER A 82 2.21 28.23 -21.67
C SER A 82 2.25 29.42 -22.63
N ASP A 83 3.42 29.61 -23.30
CA ASP A 83 3.39 30.41 -24.55
C ASP A 83 2.70 29.63 -25.68
N ARG A 84 2.70 30.33 -26.85
CA ARG A 84 2.15 29.56 -27.99
C ARG A 84 3.05 28.37 -28.35
N ILE A 85 2.35 27.26 -28.45
CA ILE A 85 3.17 26.06 -28.76
C ILE A 85 2.50 25.33 -29.93
N THR A 86 3.32 24.52 -30.63
CA THR A 86 2.76 23.87 -31.85
C THR A 86 2.50 22.38 -31.57
N GLY A 87 3.01 21.97 -30.40
CA GLY A 87 2.74 20.56 -30.04
C GLY A 87 1.33 20.37 -29.45
N THR A 88 1.01 19.05 -29.25
CA THR A 88 -0.35 18.78 -28.71
C THR A 88 -0.23 18.19 -27.30
N ARG A 89 0.82 18.61 -26.70
CA ARG A 89 0.98 18.24 -25.28
C ARG A 89 1.81 19.31 -24.57
N TYR A 90 1.50 19.39 -23.27
CA TYR A 90 2.24 20.38 -22.46
C TYR A 90 2.31 19.87 -21.02
N THR A 91 3.64 20.09 -20.47
CA THR A 91 3.83 19.57 -19.09
C THR A 91 3.94 20.75 -18.12
N PHE A 92 3.04 20.67 -17.16
CA PHE A 92 3.17 21.63 -16.03
C PHE A 92 4.06 21.05 -14.93
N SER A 93 4.94 21.95 -14.36
CA SER A 93 5.88 21.46 -13.32
C SER A 93 5.65 22.23 -12.02
N ASN A 94 6.30 21.82 -10.93
CA ASN A 94 6.27 22.45 -9.59
C ASN A 94 4.86 22.43 -8.99
N LEU A 95 4.15 21.35 -9.26
CA LEU A 95 2.79 21.18 -8.67
C LEU A 95 2.90 20.66 -7.23
N GLU A 96 1.92 21.05 -6.49
CA GLU A 96 2.03 20.78 -5.05
C GLU A 96 1.17 19.56 -4.69
N HIS A 97 1.78 18.79 -3.79
CA HIS A 97 1.03 17.62 -3.30
C HIS A 97 -0.32 18.03 -2.69
N GLY A 98 -1.42 17.32 -3.09
CA GLY A 98 -2.77 17.53 -2.49
C GLY A 98 -3.55 18.64 -3.20
N ALA A 99 -2.81 19.37 -4.12
CA ALA A 99 -3.55 20.46 -4.77
C ALA A 99 -4.28 19.92 -6.02
N THR A 100 -5.51 20.54 -6.18
CA THR A 100 -6.27 20.17 -7.40
C THR A 100 -6.12 21.27 -8.46
N TYR A 101 -5.82 20.76 -9.70
CA TYR A 101 -5.60 21.73 -10.79
C TYR A 101 -6.60 21.48 -11.93
N TYR A 102 -6.91 22.61 -12.55
CA TYR A 102 -7.84 22.59 -13.70
C TYR A 102 -7.08 23.05 -14.96
N TYR A 103 -7.41 22.29 -16.05
CA TYR A 103 -6.64 22.57 -17.28
C TYR A 103 -7.60 22.84 -18.43
N ARG A 104 -7.14 23.78 -19.24
CA ARG A 104 -7.89 24.00 -20.50
C ARG A 104 -6.93 24.47 -21.58
N VAL A 105 -7.37 24.21 -22.81
CA VAL A 105 -6.48 24.56 -23.94
C VAL A 105 -7.33 25.25 -25.02
N ARG A 106 -6.64 26.20 -25.73
CA ARG A 106 -7.35 26.83 -26.86
C ARG A 106 -6.37 26.99 -28.04
N VAL A 107 -6.96 27.22 -29.25
CA VAL A 107 -6.08 27.37 -30.44
C VAL A 107 -5.64 28.84 -30.53
N VAL A 108 -4.45 29.01 -31.06
CA VAL A 108 -3.89 30.35 -31.33
C VAL A 108 -3.30 30.34 -32.74
N ASP A 109 -3.83 31.31 -33.64
CA ASP A 109 -3.23 31.33 -34.99
C ASP A 109 -1.95 32.18 -35.01
N VAL A 110 -1.29 32.25 -36.19
CA VAL A 110 0.04 32.89 -36.30
C VAL A 110 -0.07 34.39 -36.01
N ALA A 111 -1.29 34.84 -36.28
CA ALA A 111 -1.49 36.30 -36.08
C ALA A 111 -1.89 36.60 -34.63
N GLY A 112 -2.01 35.54 -33.81
CA GLY A 112 -2.30 35.74 -32.37
C GLY A 112 -3.80 35.70 -32.07
N ASN A 113 -4.58 35.44 -33.05
CA ASN A 113 -6.02 35.25 -32.76
C ASN A 113 -6.28 33.92 -32.04
N THR A 114 -7.27 34.11 -31.03
CA THR A 114 -7.51 32.88 -30.23
C THR A 114 -8.93 32.39 -30.47
N GLY A 115 -9.05 31.00 -30.30
CA GLY A 115 -10.40 30.38 -30.37
C GLY A 115 -10.97 30.20 -28.96
N LEU A 116 -12.12 29.45 -28.92
CA LEU A 116 -12.74 29.19 -27.61
C LEU A 116 -11.89 28.19 -26.80
N TRP A 117 -12.05 28.36 -25.47
CA TRP A 117 -11.35 27.37 -24.61
C TRP A 117 -12.03 26.00 -24.72
N SER A 118 -11.23 24.95 -24.56
CA SER A 118 -11.81 23.59 -24.49
C SER A 118 -12.62 23.41 -23.21
N ASP A 119 -13.22 22.13 -23.16
CA ASP A 119 -13.72 21.76 -21.81
C ASP A 119 -12.59 21.70 -20.78
N THR A 120 -13.08 21.73 -19.50
CA THR A 120 -12.05 21.75 -18.43
C THR A 120 -11.78 20.32 -17.96
N ARG A 121 -10.43 20.07 -17.78
CA ARG A 121 -10.03 18.81 -17.11
C ARG A 121 -9.41 19.09 -15.74
N VAL A 122 -9.57 17.96 -14.92
CA VAL A 122 -9.17 18.23 -13.53
C VAL A 122 -8.39 17.01 -13.01
N SER A 123 -7.43 17.37 -12.22
CA SER A 123 -6.71 16.28 -11.53
C SER A 123 -6.09 16.80 -10.23
N THR A 124 -6.07 15.87 -9.23
CA THR A 124 -5.36 16.22 -7.96
C THR A 124 -3.97 15.60 -7.95
N GLN A 125 -2.98 16.53 -7.50
CA GLN A 125 -1.59 16.05 -7.50
C GLN A 125 -1.30 15.24 -6.23
N ASP A 126 -0.74 14.00 -6.50
CA ASP A 126 -0.24 13.16 -5.39
C ASP A 126 1.27 12.90 -5.56
N ALA A 127 1.99 13.56 -4.70
CA ALA A 127 3.46 13.54 -4.94
C ALA A 127 4.14 12.62 -3.91
N ARG A 128 3.39 12.10 -3.03
CA ARG A 128 4.06 11.32 -1.98
C ARG A 128 3.63 9.85 -2.09
N PRO A 129 4.66 9.01 -1.92
CA PRO A 129 4.34 7.57 -1.93
C PRO A 129 3.70 7.12 -0.61
N PRO A 130 3.17 5.89 -0.62
CA PRO A 130 2.65 5.37 0.65
C PRO A 130 3.78 5.02 1.63
N VAL A 131 3.34 5.04 2.95
CA VAL A 131 4.28 4.59 4.00
C VAL A 131 3.91 3.16 4.44
N THR A 132 4.98 2.29 4.49
CA THR A 132 4.68 0.87 4.83
C THR A 132 5.26 0.55 6.21
N CYS A 133 4.69 -0.52 6.77
CA CYS A 133 5.15 -0.95 8.12
C CYS A 133 4.94 -2.46 8.25
N ILE A 134 5.91 -3.04 9.02
CA ILE A 134 5.71 -4.45 9.42
C ILE A 134 5.62 -4.52 10.94
N ALA A 135 4.57 -5.22 11.46
CA ALA A 135 4.48 -5.34 12.93
C ALA A 135 5.71 -6.07 13.49
N SER A 136 5.99 -5.65 14.74
CA SER A 136 7.19 -6.26 15.36
C SER A 136 7.01 -7.78 15.51
N LEU A 137 8.18 -8.46 15.36
CA LEU A 137 8.19 -9.94 15.53
C LEU A 137 8.88 -10.30 16.85
N ASP A 138 8.53 -11.51 17.27
CA ASP A 138 9.35 -12.02 18.39
C ASP A 138 10.82 -12.13 18.00
N ALA A 139 11.61 -12.07 19.11
CA ALA A 139 13.06 -12.12 18.81
C ALA A 139 13.44 -13.48 18.20
N ASP A 140 12.76 -14.54 18.65
CA ASP A 140 13.06 -15.89 18.12
C ASP A 140 11.77 -16.58 17.67
N GLN A 141 11.97 -17.29 16.46
CA GLN A 141 10.85 -18.11 16.00
C GLN A 141 11.14 -19.59 16.28
N THR A 142 10.05 -20.37 16.51
CA THR A 142 10.27 -21.80 16.86
C THR A 142 9.97 -22.69 15.65
N SER A 143 9.48 -22.00 14.60
CA SER A 143 9.22 -22.75 13.35
C SER A 143 9.74 -21.97 12.14
N LEU A 144 10.03 -22.79 11.04
CA LEU A 144 10.51 -22.11 9.81
C LEU A 144 9.35 -21.38 9.12
N THR A 145 8.24 -21.65 9.63
CA THR A 145 7.08 -20.93 9.05
C THR A 145 6.41 -20.06 10.13
N PHE A 146 6.21 -18.80 9.76
CA PHE A 146 5.60 -17.86 10.71
C PHE A 146 4.92 -16.73 9.94
N THR A 147 4.16 -15.90 10.72
CA THR A 147 3.29 -14.91 10.04
C THR A 147 3.88 -13.50 10.23
N LEU A 148 3.86 -12.74 9.12
CA LEU A 148 4.14 -11.29 9.15
C LEU A 148 2.84 -10.48 9.01
N GLU A 149 2.88 -9.39 9.82
CA GLU A 149 1.71 -8.49 9.67
C GLU A 149 2.14 -7.20 8.95
N LEU A 150 1.59 -7.07 7.65
CA LEU A 150 2.01 -5.91 6.81
C LEU A 150 0.91 -4.85 6.83
N SER A 151 1.39 -3.57 6.80
CA SER A 151 0.41 -2.48 6.67
C SER A 151 1.02 -1.35 5.85
N ALA A 152 0.09 -0.58 5.17
CA ALA A 152 0.52 0.62 4.41
C ALA A 152 -0.56 1.70 4.50
N GLU A 153 -0.05 2.92 4.53
CA GLU A 153 -0.99 4.05 4.59
C GLU A 153 -0.60 5.08 3.51
N ASP A 154 -1.75 5.62 2.94
CA ASP A 154 -1.51 6.69 1.94
C ASP A 154 -2.49 7.84 2.18
N ASP A 155 -2.11 9.04 1.99
CA ASP A 155 -2.94 10.20 2.39
C ASP A 155 -3.84 10.63 1.24
N LEU A 156 -3.66 10.04 -0.10
CA LEU A 156 -4.55 10.52 -1.18
C LEU A 156 -4.99 9.34 -2.03
N SER A 157 -4.22 8.87 -2.90
CA SER A 157 -4.70 8.00 -4.00
C SER A 157 -4.82 6.56 -3.52
N GLY A 158 -4.65 6.40 -2.21
CA GLY A 158 -4.78 5.03 -1.69
C GLY A 158 -3.51 4.21 -1.88
N VAL A 159 -3.63 2.97 -1.36
CA VAL A 159 -2.41 2.11 -1.38
C VAL A 159 -2.69 0.93 -2.34
N GLY A 160 -1.69 0.69 -3.23
CA GLY A 160 -1.73 -0.59 -3.97
C GLY A 160 -1.20 -1.76 -3.14
N GLU A 161 -0.60 -2.82 -3.84
CA GLU A 161 -0.03 -3.98 -3.12
C GLU A 161 1.31 -3.63 -2.48
N ILE A 162 1.58 -4.42 -1.39
CA ILE A 162 2.86 -4.22 -0.67
C ILE A 162 3.88 -5.27 -1.15
N ASP A 163 4.97 -4.76 -1.63
CA ASP A 163 6.06 -5.70 -1.94
C ASP A 163 6.88 -6.03 -0.69
N LEU A 164 7.03 -7.34 -0.49
CA LEU A 164 7.77 -7.80 0.70
C LEU A 164 9.15 -8.30 0.25
N TRP A 165 10.17 -7.79 0.98
CA TRP A 165 11.57 -8.19 0.77
C TRP A 165 12.14 -8.71 2.10
N TYR A 166 13.14 -9.58 1.91
CA TYR A 166 13.81 -10.00 3.15
C TYR A 166 15.30 -10.25 2.88
N ALA A 167 16.06 -10.16 3.95
CA ALA A 167 17.50 -10.50 3.92
C ALA A 167 17.79 -11.50 5.05
N ALA A 168 18.52 -12.54 4.58
CA ALA A 168 18.87 -13.57 5.58
C ALA A 168 20.35 -13.44 5.96
N ASN A 169 20.62 -13.54 7.29
CA ASN A 169 21.99 -13.51 7.87
C ASN A 169 22.82 -12.36 7.30
N GLY A 170 22.16 -11.21 7.14
CA GLY A 170 22.89 -10.00 6.66
C GLY A 170 23.24 -10.10 5.18
N GLY A 171 22.67 -11.03 4.53
CA GLY A 171 22.98 -11.25 3.10
C GLY A 171 22.23 -10.25 2.22
N GLU A 172 22.13 -10.66 0.89
CA GLU A 172 21.47 -9.77 -0.09
C GLU A 172 19.95 -9.75 0.10
N LEU A 173 19.40 -8.61 -0.34
CA LEU A 173 17.93 -8.49 -0.27
C LEU A 173 17.27 -9.38 -1.34
N ARG A 174 16.29 -10.10 -0.83
CA ARG A 174 15.53 -10.97 -1.74
C ARG A 174 14.07 -10.53 -1.77
N HIS A 175 13.50 -10.67 -3.02
CA HIS A 175 12.09 -10.28 -3.17
C HIS A 175 11.17 -11.50 -2.97
N GLN A 176 10.30 -11.33 -1.97
CA GLN A 176 9.41 -12.48 -1.69
C GLN A 176 8.17 -12.42 -2.58
N GLY A 177 7.64 -11.15 -2.77
CA GLY A 177 6.44 -11.04 -3.62
C GLY A 177 5.60 -9.83 -3.19
N ALA A 178 4.35 -9.77 -3.84
CA ALA A 178 3.42 -8.65 -3.58
C ALA A 178 2.18 -9.18 -2.85
N PHE A 179 1.87 -8.40 -1.81
CA PHE A 179 0.77 -8.88 -0.94
C PHE A 179 -0.14 -7.70 -0.59
N PRO A 180 -1.46 -8.07 -0.38
CA PRO A 180 -2.30 -7.02 0.20
C PRO A 180 -1.94 -6.76 1.67
N PRO A 181 -2.50 -5.63 2.23
CA PRO A 181 -2.29 -5.43 3.68
C PRO A 181 -2.94 -6.55 4.50
N GLY A 182 -2.14 -7.01 5.53
CA GLY A 182 -2.68 -8.08 6.39
C GLY A 182 -1.61 -9.16 6.63
N PRO A 183 -2.14 -10.29 7.17
CA PRO A 183 -1.19 -11.35 7.52
C PRO A 183 -0.66 -12.07 6.26
N VAL A 184 0.74 -12.29 6.38
CA VAL A 184 1.41 -13.04 5.29
C VAL A 184 2.26 -14.14 5.94
N THR A 185 2.10 -15.33 5.26
CA THR A 185 2.92 -16.45 5.77
C THR A 185 4.30 -16.44 5.09
N PHE A 186 5.27 -16.49 6.02
CA PHE A 186 6.66 -16.55 5.51
C PHE A 186 7.30 -17.89 5.93
N THR A 187 7.95 -18.54 4.85
CA THR A 187 8.66 -19.80 5.17
C THR A 187 10.16 -19.63 4.87
N ALA A 188 10.92 -19.75 5.98
CA ALA A 188 12.38 -19.57 5.83
C ALA A 188 12.98 -20.82 5.20
N ALA A 189 13.91 -20.63 4.29
CA ALA A 189 14.56 -21.80 3.65
C ALA A 189 15.53 -22.49 4.60
N GLU A 190 16.06 -21.66 5.47
CA GLU A 190 16.98 -22.25 6.47
C GLU A 190 16.94 -21.40 7.74
N GLN A 191 17.62 -22.01 8.74
CA GLN A 191 17.70 -21.27 10.02
C GLN A 191 18.64 -20.07 9.88
N GLY A 192 18.35 -19.04 10.81
CA GLY A 192 19.24 -17.86 10.77
C GLY A 192 18.45 -16.60 11.15
N THR A 193 19.20 -15.48 10.88
CA THR A 193 18.57 -14.19 11.22
C THR A 193 17.97 -13.58 9.94
N PHE A 194 16.74 -13.02 10.21
CA PHE A 194 16.05 -12.43 9.04
C PHE A 194 15.67 -10.98 9.35
N GLY A 195 15.91 -10.15 8.33
CA GLY A 195 15.39 -8.77 8.30
C GLY A 195 14.34 -8.61 7.19
N PHE A 196 13.26 -7.86 7.58
CA PHE A 196 12.17 -7.74 6.58
C PHE A 196 11.97 -6.26 6.22
N PHE A 197 11.63 -6.10 4.91
CA PHE A 197 11.46 -4.75 4.33
C PHE A 197 10.20 -4.74 3.45
N THR A 198 9.63 -3.54 3.39
CA THR A 198 8.47 -3.48 2.48
C THR A 198 8.53 -2.19 1.66
N THR A 199 8.03 -2.25 0.44
CA THR A 199 7.70 -1.08 -0.38
C THR A 199 6.24 -1.18 -0.87
N ALA A 200 5.74 0.01 -1.30
CA ALA A 200 4.36 0.00 -1.83
C ALA A 200 4.21 1.16 -2.82
N ALA A 201 3.28 0.90 -3.79
CA ALA A 201 2.91 2.00 -4.71
C ALA A 201 1.46 2.42 -4.47
N ASP A 202 1.27 3.73 -4.69
CA ASP A 202 -0.14 4.16 -4.56
C ASP A 202 -0.81 4.09 -5.94
N THR A 203 -2.11 4.37 -6.00
CA THR A 203 -2.86 4.18 -7.28
C THR A 203 -2.45 5.24 -8.30
N ALA A 204 -1.83 6.31 -7.80
CA ALA A 204 -1.36 7.37 -8.73
C ALA A 204 0.01 7.02 -9.33
N GLY A 205 0.66 5.95 -8.75
CA GLY A 205 1.94 5.48 -9.35
C GLY A 205 3.16 5.88 -8.52
N ASN A 206 2.96 6.62 -7.33
CA ASN A 206 4.12 6.89 -6.44
C ASN A 206 4.53 5.63 -5.67
N ARG A 207 5.97 5.44 -5.70
CA ARG A 207 6.46 4.21 -5.00
C ARG A 207 7.45 4.60 -3.90
N SER A 208 7.25 3.87 -2.74
CA SER A 208 8.24 4.13 -1.67
C SER A 208 9.55 3.39 -1.96
N GLU A 209 10.52 3.93 -1.27
CA GLU A 209 11.83 3.26 -1.42
C GLU A 209 11.97 2.15 -0.36
N ILE A 210 12.85 1.23 -0.77
CA ILE A 210 13.10 0.21 0.28
C ILE A 210 13.84 0.85 1.45
N PRO A 211 13.27 0.60 2.70
CA PRO A 211 13.94 1.18 3.86
C PRO A 211 15.40 0.68 4.00
N VAL A 212 16.21 1.60 4.60
CA VAL A 212 17.65 1.25 4.68
C VAL A 212 17.86 0.27 5.85
N THR A 213 16.94 0.36 6.82
CA THR A 213 17.01 -0.65 7.91
C THR A 213 15.75 -1.51 7.88
N ALA A 214 16.05 -2.76 8.41
CA ALA A 214 14.88 -3.68 8.43
C ALA A 214 13.77 -3.12 9.34
N GLN A 215 12.59 -3.24 8.83
CA GLN A 215 11.42 -2.78 9.62
C GLN A 215 11.07 -3.79 10.71
N ALA A 216 11.38 -5.09 10.48
CA ALA A 216 11.24 -6.14 11.51
C ALA A 216 12.35 -7.18 11.33
N THR A 217 12.77 -7.68 12.57
CA THR A 217 13.81 -8.73 12.49
C THR A 217 13.43 -9.89 13.42
N THR A 218 13.89 -11.05 12.97
CA THR A 218 13.71 -12.21 13.87
C THR A 218 14.82 -13.23 13.58
N ARG A 219 14.92 -14.17 14.58
CA ARG A 219 15.91 -15.26 14.40
C ARG A 219 15.19 -16.61 14.44
N VAL A 220 15.55 -17.39 13.44
CA VAL A 220 15.14 -18.81 13.50
C VAL A 220 16.35 -19.68 13.88
N PRO A 221 16.34 -20.12 15.22
CA PRO A 221 17.53 -20.83 15.68
C PRO A 221 17.53 -22.30 15.21
N GLU A 222 18.82 -22.80 15.22
CA GLU A 222 18.86 -24.27 15.03
C GLU A 222 18.04 -24.99 16.09
N PRO A 223 17.40 -26.10 15.50
CA PRO A 223 16.59 -26.80 16.49
C PRO A 223 17.47 -27.46 17.58
N ILE A 224 16.97 -27.30 18.77
CA ILE A 224 17.64 -28.05 19.85
C ILE A 224 16.93 -29.40 20.02
N ILE A 225 17.81 -30.42 19.64
CA ILE A 225 17.16 -31.75 19.59
C ILE A 225 17.75 -32.62 20.72
N ILE A 226 16.81 -33.24 21.38
CA ILE A 226 17.29 -34.28 22.29
C ILE A 226 16.77 -35.63 21.77
N THR A 227 17.74 -36.63 22.09
CA THR A 227 17.36 -37.99 21.62
C THR A 227 17.09 -38.88 22.83
N ASP A 228 15.97 -39.53 22.68
CA ASP A 228 15.65 -40.34 23.86
C ASP A 228 16.37 -41.70 23.75
N VAL A 229 16.11 -42.53 24.79
CA VAL A 229 16.86 -43.81 24.92
C VAL A 229 16.45 -44.77 23.80
N THR A 230 15.26 -44.42 23.18
CA THR A 230 14.86 -45.28 22.04
C THR A 230 15.46 -44.76 20.72
N GLY A 231 16.18 -43.63 20.79
CA GLY A 231 16.80 -43.10 19.55
C GLY A 231 15.90 -42.08 18.83
N GLU A 232 14.73 -41.75 19.35
CA GLU A 232 13.86 -40.73 18.74
C GLU A 232 14.30 -39.31 19.12
N ASP A 233 14.19 -38.40 18.04
CA ASP A 233 14.63 -37.00 18.25
C ASP A 233 13.43 -36.12 18.65
N PHE A 234 13.69 -35.30 19.72
CA PHE A 234 12.67 -34.30 20.14
C PHE A 234 13.25 -32.88 20.02
N ASP A 235 12.34 -32.08 19.39
CA ASP A 235 12.75 -30.66 19.28
C ASP A 235 12.28 -29.88 20.51
N ILE A 236 13.31 -29.47 21.32
CA ILE A 236 12.91 -28.76 22.57
C ILE A 236 13.30 -27.28 22.45
N THR A 237 13.38 -26.74 21.28
CA THR A 237 13.86 -25.36 21.04
C THR A 237 12.94 -24.37 21.75
N ASN A 238 11.69 -24.55 21.66
CA ASN A 238 10.78 -23.61 22.30
C ASN A 238 10.91 -23.62 23.83
N ALA A 239 11.06 -24.86 24.35
CA ALA A 239 11.23 -24.97 25.80
C ALA A 239 12.48 -24.22 26.28
N VAL A 240 13.49 -24.29 25.45
CA VAL A 240 14.75 -23.65 25.88
C VAL A 240 14.65 -22.13 25.71
N LEU A 241 14.02 -21.74 24.58
CA LEU A 241 14.04 -20.29 24.30
C LEU A 241 12.97 -19.57 25.12
N LYS A 242 11.91 -20.21 25.34
CA LYS A 242 10.81 -19.46 26.00
C LYS A 242 10.86 -19.67 27.51
N HIS A 243 11.40 -20.85 27.83
CA HIS A 243 11.24 -21.12 29.28
C HIS A 243 12.60 -21.27 29.95
N ASN A 244 13.68 -20.94 29.23
CA ASN A 244 15.05 -20.99 29.78
C ASN A 244 15.38 -22.37 30.37
N MET A 245 14.88 -23.45 29.77
CA MET A 245 15.20 -24.83 30.22
C MET A 245 16.52 -25.30 29.58
N ALA A 246 17.66 -25.28 30.39
CA ALA A 246 18.97 -25.72 29.84
C ALA A 246 18.90 -27.17 29.34
N GLN A 247 19.41 -27.29 28.10
CA GLN A 247 19.50 -28.64 27.50
C GLN A 247 20.09 -29.66 28.49
N ALA A 248 21.02 -29.19 29.33
CA ALA A 248 21.75 -30.08 30.24
C ALA A 248 20.84 -30.56 31.39
N TYR A 249 19.68 -29.85 31.47
CA TYR A 249 18.83 -30.17 32.64
C TYR A 249 17.72 -31.13 32.22
N TRP A 250 17.76 -31.56 30.87
CA TRP A 250 16.76 -32.53 30.39
C TRP A 250 17.22 -33.95 30.72
N GLN A 251 16.55 -34.67 31.83
CA GLN A 251 16.86 -36.07 32.20
C GLN A 251 16.12 -37.03 31.26
N PHE A 252 16.68 -37.70 30.16
CA PHE A 252 16.62 -38.71 29.10
C PHE A 252 15.57 -39.78 29.41
N GLY A 253 14.17 -39.53 28.97
CA GLY A 253 13.34 -40.76 28.80
C GLY A 253 12.10 -40.45 27.96
N LEU A 254 12.12 -39.93 26.71
CA LEU A 254 10.78 -39.86 26.05
C LEU A 254 10.78 -40.69 24.77
N GLY A 255 10.28 -42.13 24.70
CA GLY A 255 9.97 -43.13 23.64
C GLY A 255 8.49 -43.51 23.65
N ARG A 256 7.88 -43.92 22.37
CA ARG A 256 6.71 -44.40 21.61
C ARG A 256 5.61 -44.92 22.53
N ARG A 257 5.67 -44.52 23.89
CA ARG A 257 4.56 -44.65 24.88
C ARG A 257 4.40 -43.35 25.67
N ALA A 258 4.87 -42.21 25.01
CA ALA A 258 4.77 -40.93 25.73
C ALA A 258 3.45 -40.22 25.34
N ILE A 259 2.51 -40.37 26.31
CA ILE A 259 1.08 -40.07 26.57
C ILE A 259 0.86 -38.57 26.34
N LYS A 260 -0.24 -38.07 25.59
CA LYS A 260 -0.91 -36.79 25.35
C LYS A 260 -1.12 -36.00 26.67
N PRO A 261 -0.82 -34.55 26.67
CA PRO A 261 -0.85 -33.70 27.90
C PRO A 261 -2.28 -33.57 28.43
N ILE A 262 -2.43 -33.73 29.82
CA ILE A 262 -3.69 -33.53 30.56
C ILE A 262 -3.83 -32.05 30.92
N ILE A 263 -4.93 -31.40 30.48
CA ILE A 263 -5.38 -30.04 30.83
C ILE A 263 -6.15 -30.10 32.15
N ASN A 264 -5.44 -29.87 33.35
CA ASN A 264 -5.98 -29.64 34.70
C ASN A 264 -5.78 -30.88 35.59
N PRO A 265 -4.53 -31.19 35.80
CA PRO A 265 -4.38 -32.39 36.64
C PRO A 265 -4.74 -32.10 38.11
N MET A 266 -5.62 -33.00 38.67
CA MET A 266 -6.07 -32.86 40.08
C MET A 266 -4.94 -33.21 41.04
N MET A 267 -4.42 -32.20 41.78
CA MET A 267 -3.39 -32.34 42.83
C MET A 267 -4.02 -32.82 44.13
N LEU A 268 -3.43 -34.07 44.60
CA LEU A 268 -4.03 -34.52 45.89
C LEU A 268 -3.01 -34.33 47.02
N GLU A 269 -3.43 -33.71 48.15
CA GLU A 269 -2.57 -33.58 49.34
C GLU A 269 -2.66 -34.84 50.21
N PRO A 270 -1.48 -35.10 50.99
CA PRO A 270 -1.53 -36.24 51.93
C PRO A 270 -2.74 -36.14 52.85
N GLY A 271 -3.63 -37.27 52.71
CA GLY A 271 -4.82 -37.28 53.60
C GLY A 271 -6.11 -37.01 52.82
N SER A 272 -6.07 -36.39 51.56
CA SER A 272 -7.25 -36.14 50.71
C SER A 272 -7.72 -37.45 50.07
N VAL A 273 -9.12 -37.61 49.92
CA VAL A 273 -9.70 -38.82 49.30
C VAL A 273 -9.08 -39.04 47.91
N GLY A 274 -8.25 -40.31 47.83
CA GLY A 274 -7.66 -40.62 46.50
C GLY A 274 -6.13 -40.42 46.51
N TYR A 275 -5.54 -39.88 47.73
CA TYR A 275 -4.07 -39.80 47.91
C TYR A 275 -3.50 -41.20 48.17
N PRO A 276 -2.50 -41.58 47.39
CA PRO A 276 -2.01 -42.97 47.45
C PRO A 276 -1.39 -43.30 48.81
N ASP A 277 -1.95 -44.40 49.37
CA ASP A 277 -1.28 -44.87 50.60
C ASP A 277 -0.06 -45.75 50.26
N GLU A 278 0.74 -46.11 51.41
CA GLU A 278 2.04 -46.81 51.24
C GLU A 278 1.85 -48.16 50.53
N ASN A 279 0.61 -48.55 50.45
CA ASN A 279 0.40 -49.88 49.82
C ASN A 279 -0.40 -49.74 48.52
N SER A 280 -0.48 -48.54 48.05
CA SER A 280 -1.33 -48.29 46.87
C SER A 280 -0.63 -48.81 45.61
N ILE A 281 -1.42 -49.56 44.79
CA ILE A 281 -0.86 -50.15 43.54
C ILE A 281 -1.01 -49.15 42.39
N ALA A 282 -1.62 -47.96 42.67
CA ALA A 282 -1.77 -46.88 41.67
C ALA A 282 -0.43 -46.16 41.43
N ASP A 283 0.00 -46.14 40.06
CA ASP A 283 1.25 -45.43 39.68
C ASP A 283 1.12 -43.92 39.90
N VAL A 284 1.82 -43.41 40.89
CA VAL A 284 1.74 -41.97 41.21
C VAL A 284 3.16 -41.38 41.12
N ILE A 285 3.24 -40.09 40.65
CA ILE A 285 4.49 -39.32 40.81
C ILE A 285 4.39 -38.43 42.05
N GLY A 286 5.22 -38.73 42.99
CA GLY A 286 5.30 -37.97 44.27
C GLY A 286 6.28 -36.80 44.15
N VAL A 287 5.65 -35.57 44.39
CA VAL A 287 6.60 -34.45 44.37
C VAL A 287 6.56 -33.72 45.73
N ASN A 288 7.70 -33.38 46.17
CA ASN A 288 7.80 -32.53 47.39
C ASN A 288 7.87 -31.05 46.99
N PHE A 289 6.76 -30.34 47.43
CA PHE A 289 6.62 -28.90 47.11
C PHE A 289 6.74 -28.04 48.37
N GLN A 290 7.93 -27.36 48.51
CA GLN A 290 8.15 -26.46 49.65
C GLN A 290 7.81 -27.14 50.98
N GLY A 291 8.12 -28.46 50.95
CA GLY A 291 7.98 -29.15 52.26
C GLY A 291 6.63 -29.86 52.41
N ASP A 292 5.81 -29.70 51.29
CA ASP A 292 4.46 -30.30 51.36
C ASP A 292 4.37 -31.43 50.32
N ALA A 293 4.22 -32.61 50.82
CA ALA A 293 4.16 -33.80 49.93
C ALA A 293 2.86 -33.81 49.12
N ARG A 294 3.13 -33.94 47.78
CA ARG A 294 1.95 -34.02 46.89
C ARG A 294 2.12 -35.20 45.93
N ALA A 295 0.84 -35.70 45.42
CA ALA A 295 0.97 -36.84 44.48
C ALA A 295 0.01 -36.64 43.30
N TYR A 296 0.64 -37.12 42.03
CA TYR A 296 -0.19 -37.11 40.81
C TYR A 296 -0.57 -38.55 40.45
N MET A 297 -1.79 -38.66 40.28
CA MET A 297 -2.12 -40.01 39.76
C MET A 297 -1.79 -40.10 38.27
N ILE A 298 -0.92 -41.06 38.04
CA ILE A 298 -0.37 -41.22 36.68
C ILE A 298 -1.53 -41.48 35.71
N ARG A 299 -2.73 -41.92 35.98
CA ARG A 299 -3.86 -42.18 35.06
C ARG A 299 -4.56 -40.89 34.64
N ASN A 300 -4.32 -39.69 35.23
CA ASN A 300 -5.02 -38.41 34.96
C ASN A 300 -4.17 -37.51 34.07
N LEU A 301 -2.96 -37.82 33.64
CA LEU A 301 -2.11 -37.05 32.68
C LEU A 301 -2.45 -37.46 31.24
N ASN A 302 -3.25 -36.52 30.39
CA ASN A 302 -3.67 -36.82 29.01
C ASN A 302 -2.75 -36.08 28.04
N SER A 303 -1.53 -36.53 27.63
CA SER A 303 -0.48 -36.26 26.62
C SER A 303 0.31 -35.00 26.89
N ARG A 304 1.85 -35.23 26.84
CA ARG A 304 3.20 -34.65 26.95
C ARG A 304 3.13 -33.13 27.09
N GLU A 305 2.87 -32.67 28.40
CA GLU A 305 3.02 -31.26 28.82
C GLU A 305 4.17 -31.14 29.84
N VAL A 306 5.08 -30.25 29.33
CA VAL A 306 6.13 -29.68 30.20
C VAL A 306 5.48 -28.75 31.26
N VAL A 307 5.52 -29.26 32.50
CA VAL A 307 5.01 -28.41 33.61
C VAL A 307 6.13 -27.49 34.09
N ASP A 308 6.07 -26.18 33.72
CA ASP A 308 6.90 -25.15 34.38
C ASP A 308 7.00 -25.39 35.89
N ASP A 309 7.59 -26.64 36.30
CA ASP A 309 7.64 -26.80 37.78
C ASP A 309 9.06 -27.21 38.21
N LEU A 310 9.44 -26.85 39.46
CA LEU A 310 10.82 -27.01 39.96
C LEU A 310 10.85 -28.07 41.07
N VAL A 311 11.86 -29.14 40.98
CA VAL A 311 12.29 -29.97 42.13
C VAL A 311 13.69 -29.52 42.57
N GLY A 312 13.82 -28.84 43.80
CA GLY A 312 15.11 -28.18 44.12
C GLY A 312 15.41 -27.03 43.15
N GLU A 313 16.64 -27.01 42.42
CA GLU A 313 16.90 -26.02 41.35
C GLU A 313 16.55 -26.61 39.97
N GLN A 314 15.90 -27.73 39.91
CA GLN A 314 15.77 -28.44 38.63
C GLN A 314 14.30 -28.45 38.19
N HIS A 315 13.97 -28.13 36.96
CA HIS A 315 12.62 -28.07 36.36
C HIS A 315 12.12 -29.49 36.03
N LEU A 316 10.90 -29.76 36.50
CA LEU A 316 10.32 -31.10 36.31
C LEU A 316 9.66 -31.17 34.93
N ALA A 317 10.11 -32.19 34.20
CA ALA A 317 9.38 -32.57 32.98
C ALA A 317 8.61 -33.88 33.22
N ALA A 318 7.32 -33.72 33.39
CA ALA A 318 6.65 -35.05 33.51
C ALA A 318 6.24 -35.55 32.12
N THR A 319 6.99 -36.64 31.79
CA THR A 319 6.52 -37.31 30.55
C THR A 319 6.12 -38.75 30.88
N TYR A 320 4.88 -39.37 30.71
CA TYR A 320 4.93 -40.84 30.44
C TYR A 320 5.74 -41.12 29.17
#